data_AF-A0A1X1R332-F1
#
_entry.id   AF-A0A1X1R332-F1
#
_cell.length_a   1.000
_cell.length_b   1.000
_cell.length_c   1.000
_cell.angle_alpha   90.00
_cell.angle_beta   90.00
_cell.angle_gamma   90.00
#
_symmetry.space_group_name_H-M   'P 1'
#
loop_
_entity.id
_entity.type
_entity.pdbx_description
1 polymer ?
#
loop_
_entity_poly.entity_id
_entity_poly.type
_entity_poly.pdbx_seq_one_letter_code
_entity_poly.pdbx_strand_id
1 'polypeptide(L)' 'MFICEFQKISNGEYFGRSAHPSRQAAEQHAITELRKLGEEEQDILSAVAAAGYGCADTSHTGYGVRILEDN' A
#
# COMPACT_ATOMS: atom_id res chain seq x y z
N MET A 1 14.32 -0.57 -8.25
CA MET A 1 13.99 -0.83 -6.81
C MET A 1 12.53 -0.47 -6.61
N PHE A 2 11.79 -1.04 -5.66
CA PHE A 2 10.37 -0.70 -5.47
C PHE A 2 10.14 0.04 -4.16
N ILE A 3 9.45 1.17 -4.23
CA ILE A 3 9.02 1.95 -3.06
C ILE A 3 7.58 1.58 -2.74
N CYS A 4 7.34 1.16 -1.51
CA CYS A 4 6.02 0.96 -0.93
C CYS A 4 5.74 2.13 0.03
N GLU A 5 4.63 2.83 -0.19
CA GLU A 5 4.19 3.94 0.65
C GLU A 5 2.78 3.73 1.14
N PHE A 6 2.49 4.28 2.32
CA PHE A 6 1.19 4.16 2.96
C PHE A 6 0.61 5.53 3.27
N GLN A 7 -0.69 5.66 3.06
CA GLN A 7 -1.45 6.89 3.26
C GLN A 7 -2.73 6.61 4.06
N LYS A 8 -3.11 7.50 4.96
CA LYS A 8 -4.45 7.52 5.55
C LYS A 8 -5.40 8.23 4.60
N ILE A 9 -6.46 7.58 4.15
CA ILE A 9 -7.36 8.15 3.14
C ILE A 9 -8.19 9.30 3.72
N SER A 10 -8.57 9.20 4.99
CA SER A 10 -9.41 10.20 5.66
C SER A 10 -8.82 11.62 5.71
N ASN A 11 -7.49 11.76 5.71
CA ASN A 11 -6.81 13.05 5.80
C ASN A 11 -5.63 13.22 4.83
N GLY A 12 -5.37 12.22 3.97
CA GLY A 12 -4.27 12.22 3.01
C GLY A 12 -2.87 12.11 3.63
N GLU A 13 -2.75 11.81 4.92
CA GLU A 13 -1.47 11.77 5.63
C GLU A 13 -0.63 10.56 5.20
N TYR A 14 0.58 10.82 4.71
CA TYR A 14 1.58 9.77 4.50
C TYR A 14 2.25 9.42 5.83
N PHE A 15 2.33 8.12 6.14
CA PHE A 15 2.84 7.68 7.44
C PHE A 15 3.88 6.55 7.36
N GLY A 16 4.12 5.99 6.17
CA GLY A 16 5.09 4.92 6.00
C GLY A 16 5.68 4.91 4.60
N ARG A 17 6.98 4.63 4.52
CA ARG A 17 7.72 4.43 3.27
C ARG A 17 8.78 3.35 3.49
N SER A 18 8.86 2.38 2.58
CA SER A 18 9.87 1.32 2.60
C SER A 18 10.34 0.97 1.19
N ALA A 19 11.60 0.57 1.07
CA ALA A 19 12.21 0.17 -0.19
C ALA A 19 12.39 -1.35 -0.24
N HIS A 20 12.09 -1.94 -1.40
CA HIS A 20 12.05 -3.39 -1.61
C HIS A 20 12.81 -3.78 -2.88
N PRO A 21 13.44 -4.96 -2.89
CA PRO A 21 14.24 -5.42 -4.04
C PRO A 21 13.39 -5.80 -5.25
N SER A 22 12.11 -6.09 -5.05
CA SER A 22 11.18 -6.50 -6.11
C SER A 22 9.76 -6.02 -5.80
N ARG A 23 8.92 -5.98 -6.84
CA ARG A 23 7.50 -5.68 -6.69
C ARG A 23 6.80 -6.68 -5.78
N GLN A 24 7.10 -7.97 -5.93
CA GLN A 24 6.51 -9.02 -5.09
C GLN A 24 6.84 -8.83 -3.60
N ALA A 25 8.07 -8.41 -3.27
CA ALA A 25 8.45 -8.11 -1.90
C ALA A 25 7.69 -6.88 -1.34
N ALA A 26 7.53 -5.83 -2.15
CA ALA A 26 6.72 -4.67 -1.80
C ALA A 26 5.26 -5.03 -1.55
N GLU A 27 4.66 -5.86 -2.41
CA GLU A 27 3.28 -6.33 -2.27
C GLU A 27 3.08 -7.16 -1.00
N GLN A 28 3.98 -8.10 -0.70
CA GLN A 28 3.92 -8.90 0.54
C GLN A 28 4.04 -8.02 1.80
N HIS A 29 4.90 -7.01 1.75
CA HIS A 29 5.03 -6.03 2.82
C HIS A 29 3.74 -5.21 2.99
N ALA A 30 3.18 -4.70 1.89
CA ALA A 30 1.93 -3.96 1.89
C ALA A 30 0.77 -4.74 2.51
N ILE A 31 0.58 -6.00 2.09
CA ILE A 31 -0.45 -6.89 2.64
C ILE A 31 -0.27 -7.05 4.16
N THR A 32 0.97 -7.25 4.59
CA THR A 32 1.30 -7.44 6.01
C THR A 32 0.98 -6.20 6.84
N GLU A 33 1.35 -5.00 6.36
CA GLU A 33 1.10 -3.75 7.08
C GLU A 33 -0.39 -3.39 7.11
N LEU A 34 -1.10 -3.48 5.97
CA LEU A 34 -2.53 -3.19 5.93
C LEU A 34 -3.34 -4.15 6.81
N ARG A 35 -2.94 -5.43 6.89
CA ARG A 35 -3.56 -6.40 7.80
C ARG A 35 -3.35 -6.03 9.27
N LYS A 36 -2.16 -5.52 9.64
CA LYS A 36 -1.90 -5.03 11.02
C LYS A 36 -2.75 -3.81 11.36
N LEU A 37 -3.09 -3.00 10.37
CA LEU A 37 -3.95 -1.82 10.51
C LEU A 37 -5.45 -2.17 10.58
N GLY A 38 -5.81 -3.44 10.37
CA GLY A 38 -7.19 -3.93 10.52
C GLY A 38 -8.05 -3.80 9.26
N GLU A 39 -7.45 -3.63 8.08
CA GLU A 39 -8.19 -3.60 6.82
C GLU A 39 -8.71 -5.01 6.43
N GLU A 40 -9.81 -5.04 5.69
CA GLU A 40 -10.45 -6.28 5.23
C GLU A 40 -9.59 -6.98 4.17
N GLU A 41 -9.44 -8.31 4.28
CA GLU A 41 -8.49 -9.06 3.44
C GLU A 41 -8.78 -8.92 1.93
N GLN A 42 -10.06 -8.91 1.54
CA GLN A 42 -10.45 -8.74 0.14
C GLN A 42 -10.05 -7.35 -0.41
N ASP A 43 -10.18 -6.31 0.42
CA ASP A 43 -9.87 -4.94 0.06
C ASP A 43 -8.35 -4.72 -0.01
N ILE A 44 -7.61 -5.32 0.92
CA ILE A 44 -6.14 -5.35 0.90
C ILE A 44 -5.63 -5.92 -0.42
N LEU A 45 -6.10 -7.12 -0.78
CA LEU A 45 -5.62 -7.81 -1.98
C LEU A 45 -5.95 -7.02 -3.26
N SER A 46 -7.14 -6.41 -3.30
CA SER A 46 -7.58 -5.59 -4.42
C SER A 46 -6.75 -4.31 -4.54
N ALA A 47 -6.52 -3.61 -3.43
CA ALA A 47 -5.72 -2.38 -3.41
C ALA A 47 -4.25 -2.66 -3.79
N VAL A 48 -3.64 -3.70 -3.22
CA VAL A 48 -2.24 -4.05 -3.52
C VAL A 48 -2.06 -4.47 -4.98
N ALA A 49 -3.00 -5.22 -5.55
CA ALA A 49 -2.97 -5.57 -6.97
C ALA A 49 -3.11 -4.35 -7.90
N ALA A 50 -3.92 -3.37 -7.49
CA ALA A 50 -4.12 -2.12 -8.22
C ALA A 50 -3.01 -1.07 -7.98
N ALA A 51 -2.18 -1.24 -6.95
CA ALA A 51 -1.16 -0.28 -6.57
C ALA A 51 -0.12 -0.06 -7.69
N GLY A 52 0.26 1.19 -7.88
CA GLY A 52 1.19 1.60 -8.94
C GLY A 52 1.76 2.97 -8.66
N TYR A 53 1.81 3.82 -9.70
CA TYR A 53 2.15 5.24 -9.52
C TYR A 53 1.11 6.01 -8.68
N GLY A 54 -0.16 5.59 -8.74
CA GLY A 54 -1.24 6.11 -7.89
C GLY A 54 -1.35 5.36 -6.56
N CYS A 55 -1.96 6.00 -5.57
CA CYS A 55 -2.41 5.34 -4.36
C CYS A 55 -3.66 4.49 -4.67
N ALA A 56 -3.69 3.26 -4.19
CA ALA A 56 -4.83 2.38 -4.24
C ALA A 56 -5.40 2.21 -2.82
N ASP A 57 -6.68 2.49 -2.68
CA ASP A 57 -7.35 2.57 -1.38
C ASP A 57 -7.99 1.22 -1.04
N THR A 58 -7.90 0.78 0.21
CA THR A 58 -8.67 -0.37 0.70
C THR A 58 -10.12 0.02 0.95
N SER A 59 -10.37 1.23 1.45
CA SER A 59 -11.72 1.78 1.65
C SER A 59 -11.71 3.31 1.64
N HIS A 60 -12.89 3.93 1.55
CA HIS A 60 -13.04 5.40 1.51
C HIS A 60 -12.50 6.15 2.74
N THR A 61 -12.33 5.47 3.88
CA THR A 61 -11.88 6.07 5.15
C THR A 61 -10.70 5.33 5.77
N GLY A 62 -10.26 4.24 5.16
CA GLY A 62 -9.20 3.38 5.66
C GLY A 62 -7.81 3.84 5.21
N TYR A 63 -7.00 2.89 4.79
CA TYR A 63 -5.63 3.13 4.35
C TYR A 63 -5.47 2.89 2.84
N GLY A 64 -4.47 3.54 2.27
CA GLY A 64 -4.06 3.35 0.89
C GLY A 64 -2.61 2.94 0.79
N VAL A 65 -2.29 2.28 -0.31
CA VAL A 65 -0.94 1.86 -0.64
C VAL A 65 -0.54 2.33 -2.03
N ARG A 66 0.70 2.77 -2.16
CA ARG A 66 1.34 3.09 -3.43
C ARG A 66 2.59 2.22 -3.60
N ILE A 67 2.74 1.57 -4.76
CA ILE A 67 3.90 0.73 -5.10
C ILE A 67 4.47 1.20 -6.43
N LEU A 68 5.60 1.92 -6.39
CA LEU A 68 6.24 2.48 -7.57
C LEU A 68 7.69 1.99 -7.74
N GLU A 69 8.16 1.98 -8.98
CA GLU A 69 9.57 1.71 -9.27
C GLU A 69 10.40 2.99 -9.08
N ASP A 70 11.47 2.89 -8.30
CA ASP A 70 12.50 3.92 -8.12
C ASP A 70 13.54 3.75 -9.23
N ASN A 71 13.63 4.76 -10.09
CA ASN A 71 14.56 4.86 -11.23
C ASN A 71 15.88 5.52 -10.81
#